data_AF-A0A143QLL8-F1
#
_entry.id   AF-A0A143QLL8-F1
#
_cell.length_a   1.000
_cell.length_b   1.000
_cell.length_c   1.000
_cell.angle_alpha   90.00
_cell.angle_beta   90.00
_cell.angle_gamma   90.00
#
_symmetry.space_group_name_H-M   'P 1'
#
loop_
_entity.id
_entity.type
_entity.pdbx_description
1 polymer ?
#
loop_
_entity_poly.entity_id
_entity_poly.type
_entity_poly.pdbx_seq_one_letter_code
_entity_poly.pdbx_strand_id
1 'polypeptide(L)'
;MVHPGFSHQVRMTFWSLRSSGVTIKDAALAVGISEGSGWNWVYERGGVRPRSTPDPTGRFLSLEEREFIADGVRDGWTMTAIATCLGRAVSTISRELKRHKYFRGQYKPHQAERDARKAAKRPKKGKLEVTPLLRVGCKRCSTWTTRPSRSRRH
;
A
#
# COMPACT_ATOMS: atom_id res chain seq x y z
N MET A 1 -14.10 -16.51 -13.76
CA MET A 1 -14.40 -17.54 -12.74
C MET A 1 -14.46 -16.86 -11.38
N VAL A 2 -15.42 -17.23 -10.54
CA VAL A 2 -15.53 -16.70 -9.17
C VAL A 2 -14.60 -17.53 -8.29
N HIS A 3 -13.44 -16.99 -7.93
CA HIS A 3 -12.57 -17.62 -6.95
C HIS A 3 -13.29 -17.64 -5.60
N PRO A 4 -13.47 -18.81 -4.95
CA PRO A 4 -13.91 -18.84 -3.56
C PRO A 4 -13.03 -17.88 -2.76
N GLY A 5 -13.62 -17.13 -1.83
CA GLY A 5 -12.91 -16.14 -1.03
C GLY A 5 -11.92 -16.80 -0.07
N PHE A 6 -10.82 -17.32 -0.59
CA PHE A 6 -9.73 -17.91 0.17
C PHE A 6 -8.96 -16.81 0.89
N SER A 7 -8.51 -17.04 2.11
CA SER A 7 -7.74 -16.03 2.83
C SER A 7 -6.39 -15.77 2.14
N HIS A 8 -5.85 -14.58 2.34
CA HIS A 8 -4.52 -14.21 1.89
C HIS A 8 -3.47 -15.20 2.41
N GLN A 9 -3.63 -15.66 3.66
CA GLN A 9 -2.75 -16.65 4.27
C GLN A 9 -2.74 -17.96 3.48
N VAL A 10 -3.92 -18.50 3.12
CA VAL A 10 -4.04 -19.72 2.31
C VAL A 10 -3.33 -19.55 0.97
N ARG A 11 -3.54 -18.41 0.31
CA ARG A 11 -2.87 -18.10 -0.97
C ARG A 11 -1.35 -18.02 -0.82
N MET A 12 -0.85 -17.36 0.22
CA MET A 12 0.59 -17.22 0.45
C MET A 12 1.27 -18.53 0.84
N THR A 13 0.62 -19.34 1.67
CA THR A 13 1.13 -20.66 2.04
C THR A 13 1.23 -21.56 0.82
N PHE A 14 0.21 -21.57 -0.06
CA PHE A 14 0.26 -22.34 -1.31
C PHE A 14 1.47 -21.94 -2.16
N TRP A 15 1.65 -20.63 -2.39
CA TRP A 15 2.75 -20.14 -3.21
C TRP A 15 4.12 -20.36 -2.56
N SER A 16 4.20 -20.33 -1.22
CA SER A 16 5.40 -20.69 -0.47
C SER A 16 5.79 -22.16 -0.67
N LEU A 17 4.82 -23.07 -0.52
CA LEU A 17 5.00 -24.50 -0.78
C LEU A 17 5.45 -24.75 -2.23
N ARG A 18 4.82 -24.06 -3.19
CA ARG A 18 5.20 -24.16 -4.60
C ARG A 18 6.63 -23.68 -4.85
N SER A 19 7.07 -22.57 -4.25
CA SER A 19 8.45 -22.10 -4.37
C SER A 19 9.47 -23.03 -3.71
N SER A 20 9.07 -23.84 -2.73
CA SER A 20 9.92 -24.87 -2.12
C SER A 20 10.01 -26.16 -2.95
N GLY A 21 9.36 -26.24 -4.12
CA GLY A 21 9.42 -27.40 -5.01
C GLY A 21 8.29 -28.42 -4.85
N VAL A 22 7.35 -28.17 -3.94
CA VAL A 22 6.19 -29.06 -3.71
C VAL A 22 5.29 -29.09 -4.95
N THR A 23 4.66 -30.24 -5.21
CA THR A 23 3.72 -30.41 -6.32
C THR A 23 2.46 -29.56 -6.10
N ILE A 24 1.74 -29.23 -7.18
CA ILE A 24 0.52 -28.41 -7.09
C ILE A 24 -0.55 -29.12 -6.27
N LYS A 25 -0.67 -30.44 -6.44
CA LYS A 25 -1.61 -31.28 -5.70
C LYS A 25 -1.33 -31.27 -4.20
N ASP A 26 -0.08 -31.51 -3.81
CA ASP A 26 0.31 -31.56 -2.40
C ASP A 26 0.21 -30.17 -1.75
N ALA A 27 0.57 -29.11 -2.49
CA ALA A 27 0.42 -27.74 -2.02
C ALA A 27 -1.05 -27.35 -1.83
N ALA A 28 -1.94 -27.75 -2.75
CA ALA A 28 -3.38 -27.51 -2.65
C ALA A 28 -3.98 -28.25 -1.45
N LEU A 29 -3.61 -29.52 -1.26
CA LEU A 29 -4.04 -30.32 -0.12
C LEU A 29 -3.58 -29.71 1.21
N ALA A 30 -2.32 -29.27 1.29
CA ALA A 30 -1.74 -28.69 2.50
C ALA A 30 -2.43 -27.38 2.95
N VAL A 31 -3.01 -26.62 2.01
CA VAL A 31 -3.75 -25.39 2.32
C VAL A 31 -5.28 -25.58 2.36
N GLY A 32 -5.76 -26.82 2.17
CA GLY A 32 -7.19 -27.15 2.24
C GLY A 32 -8.02 -26.68 1.05
N ILE A 33 -7.43 -26.55 -0.14
CA ILE A 33 -8.15 -26.21 -1.38
C ILE A 33 -8.20 -27.39 -2.35
N SER A 34 -9.14 -27.35 -3.29
CA SER A 34 -9.20 -28.36 -4.35
C SER A 34 -7.99 -28.24 -5.30
N GLU A 35 -7.52 -29.38 -5.81
CA GLU A 35 -6.41 -29.44 -6.76
C GLU A 35 -6.66 -28.54 -8.00
N GLY A 36 -7.89 -28.53 -8.53
CA GLY A 36 -8.27 -27.64 -9.63
C GLY A 36 -8.11 -26.15 -9.31
N SER A 37 -8.34 -25.73 -8.06
CA SER A 37 -8.10 -24.34 -7.63
C SER A 37 -6.60 -24.02 -7.63
N GLY A 38 -5.77 -24.96 -7.17
CA GLY A 38 -4.31 -24.83 -7.22
C GLY A 38 -3.76 -24.73 -8.64
N TRP A 39 -4.28 -25.55 -9.56
CA TRP A 39 -3.94 -25.46 -10.98
C TRP A 39 -4.36 -24.12 -11.59
N ASN A 40 -5.58 -23.65 -11.33
CA ASN A 40 -6.04 -22.34 -11.80
C ASN A 40 -5.10 -21.21 -11.33
N TRP A 41 -4.67 -21.23 -10.07
CA TRP A 41 -3.73 -20.23 -9.55
C TRP A 41 -2.38 -20.25 -10.26
N VAL A 42 -1.87 -21.43 -10.60
CA VAL A 42 -0.60 -21.58 -11.32
C VAL A 42 -0.73 -21.13 -12.77
N TYR A 43 -1.80 -21.54 -13.46
CA TYR A 43 -2.04 -21.18 -14.86
C TYR A 43 -2.26 -19.68 -15.05
N GLU A 44 -3.07 -19.04 -14.19
CA GLU A 44 -3.34 -17.60 -14.25
C GLU A 44 -2.06 -16.76 -14.14
N ARG A 45 -1.06 -17.24 -13.38
CA ARG A 45 0.21 -16.53 -13.13
C ARG A 45 1.42 -17.04 -13.92
N GLY A 46 1.25 -18.05 -14.77
CA GLY A 46 2.38 -18.72 -15.42
C GLY A 46 3.40 -19.30 -14.43
N GLY A 47 2.95 -19.68 -13.23
CA GLY A 47 3.80 -20.25 -12.18
C GLY A 47 4.64 -19.26 -11.37
N VAL A 48 4.52 -17.94 -11.59
CA VAL A 48 5.28 -16.94 -10.83
C VAL A 48 4.62 -16.66 -9.48
N ARG A 49 5.38 -16.87 -8.40
CA ARG A 49 4.95 -16.58 -7.03
C ARG A 49 4.66 -15.07 -6.84
N PRO A 50 3.49 -14.69 -6.29
CA PRO A 50 3.24 -13.32 -5.83
C PRO A 50 4.27 -12.88 -4.80
N ARG A 51 4.58 -11.58 -4.76
CA ARG A 51 5.38 -11.01 -3.66
C ARG A 51 4.65 -11.28 -2.35
N SER A 52 5.34 -11.86 -1.36
CA SER A 52 4.81 -12.05 -0.01
C SER A 52 4.31 -10.70 0.51
N THR A 53 3.05 -10.63 0.94
CA THR A 53 2.53 -9.43 1.60
C THR A 53 2.56 -9.64 3.12
N PRO A 54 2.98 -8.64 3.91
CA PRO A 54 2.88 -8.70 5.35
C PRO A 54 1.41 -8.74 5.78
N ASP A 55 1.14 -9.25 6.98
CA ASP A 55 -0.19 -9.19 7.57
C ASP A 55 -0.71 -7.74 7.57
N PRO A 56 -2.03 -7.55 7.36
CA PRO A 56 -2.64 -6.22 7.23
C PRO A 56 -2.44 -5.39 8.51
N THR A 57 -1.36 -4.62 8.55
CA THR A 57 -0.95 -3.83 9.72
C THR A 57 -1.43 -2.38 9.56
N GLY A 58 -2.55 -2.06 10.21
CA GLY A 58 -3.01 -0.67 10.42
C GLY A 58 -4.18 -0.21 9.53
N ARG A 59 -4.43 1.11 9.56
CA ARG A 59 -5.56 1.79 8.88
C ARG A 59 -5.39 1.93 7.37
N PHE A 60 -4.15 1.94 6.87
CA PHE A 60 -3.82 2.21 5.48
C PHE A 60 -3.36 0.94 4.76
N LEU A 61 -3.57 0.88 3.44
CA LEU A 61 -3.04 -0.18 2.59
C LEU A 61 -1.53 -0.01 2.41
N SER A 62 -0.78 -1.07 2.74
CA SER A 62 0.64 -1.26 2.44
C SER A 62 0.90 -1.38 0.94
N LEU A 63 2.17 -1.26 0.53
CA LEU A 63 2.55 -1.41 -0.87
C LEU A 63 2.21 -2.83 -1.38
N GLU A 64 2.47 -3.83 -0.57
CA GLU A 64 2.25 -5.23 -0.90
C GLU A 64 0.75 -5.55 -1.01
N GLU A 65 -0.10 -5.00 -0.12
CA GLU A 65 -1.56 -5.09 -0.26
C GLU A 65 -2.01 -4.43 -1.58
N ARG A 66 -1.43 -3.29 -1.97
CA ARG A 66 -1.74 -2.63 -3.25
C ARG A 66 -1.30 -3.49 -4.44
N GLU A 67 -0.15 -4.14 -4.37
CA GLU A 67 0.31 -5.05 -5.42
C GLU A 67 -0.59 -6.27 -5.54
N PHE A 68 -1.05 -6.82 -4.42
CA PHE A 68 -2.04 -7.90 -4.41
C PHE A 68 -3.36 -7.47 -5.08
N ILE A 69 -3.85 -6.27 -4.79
CA ILE A 69 -5.03 -5.71 -5.46
C ILE A 69 -4.78 -5.59 -6.98
N ALA A 70 -3.59 -5.12 -7.39
CA ALA A 70 -3.25 -4.96 -8.80
C ALA A 70 -3.18 -6.29 -9.55
N ASP A 71 -2.67 -7.32 -8.91
CA ASP A 71 -2.65 -8.66 -9.48
C ASP A 71 -4.05 -9.27 -9.49
N GLY A 72 -4.83 -9.17 -8.41
CA GLY A 72 -6.22 -9.64 -8.40
C GLY A 72 -7.09 -8.98 -9.48
N VAL A 73 -6.92 -7.68 -9.73
CA VAL A 73 -7.62 -6.99 -10.83
C VAL A 73 -7.16 -7.49 -12.20
N ARG A 74 -5.86 -7.77 -12.39
CA ARG A 74 -5.32 -8.33 -13.64
C ARG A 74 -5.83 -9.74 -13.90
N ASP A 75 -5.95 -10.53 -12.84
CA ASP A 75 -6.47 -11.90 -12.84
C ASP A 75 -8.02 -11.94 -12.95
N GLY A 76 -8.69 -10.77 -13.02
CA GLY A 76 -10.14 -10.67 -13.20
C GLY A 76 -10.98 -10.93 -11.94
N TRP A 77 -10.39 -10.77 -10.76
CA TRP A 77 -11.06 -11.02 -9.48
C TRP A 77 -12.06 -9.93 -9.14
N THR A 78 -13.13 -10.31 -8.44
CA THR A 78 -14.09 -9.33 -7.90
C THR A 78 -13.47 -8.57 -6.72
N MET A 79 -13.91 -7.33 -6.51
CA MET A 79 -13.50 -6.54 -5.34
C MET A 79 -13.78 -7.29 -4.02
N THR A 80 -14.87 -8.04 -3.96
CA THR A 80 -15.25 -8.86 -2.80
C THR A 80 -14.23 -9.96 -2.55
N ALA A 81 -13.83 -10.71 -3.59
CA ALA A 81 -12.83 -11.76 -3.44
C ALA A 81 -11.49 -11.21 -2.95
N ILE A 82 -11.02 -10.10 -3.54
CA ILE A 82 -9.78 -9.42 -3.14
C ILE A 82 -9.86 -8.96 -1.67
N ALA A 83 -10.99 -8.36 -1.28
CA ALA A 83 -11.21 -7.87 0.07
C ALA A 83 -11.22 -9.01 1.11
N THR A 84 -11.91 -10.11 0.81
CA THR A 84 -11.94 -11.32 1.65
C THR A 84 -10.55 -11.91 1.81
N CYS A 85 -9.76 -11.98 0.72
CA CYS A 85 -8.39 -12.43 0.79
C CYS A 85 -7.58 -11.57 1.77
N LEU A 86 -7.58 -10.26 1.57
CA LEU A 86 -6.78 -9.33 2.39
C LEU A 86 -7.32 -9.13 3.82
N GLY A 87 -8.48 -9.68 4.17
CA GLY A 87 -9.14 -9.39 5.44
C GLY A 87 -9.53 -7.91 5.58
N ARG A 88 -9.86 -7.24 4.46
CA ARG A 88 -10.22 -5.82 4.41
C ARG A 88 -11.68 -5.63 4.01
N ALA A 89 -12.23 -4.47 4.31
CA ALA A 89 -13.55 -4.10 3.81
C ALA A 89 -13.53 -3.87 2.29
N VAL A 90 -14.56 -4.34 1.58
CA VAL A 90 -14.75 -4.13 0.13
C VAL A 90 -14.72 -2.63 -0.23
N SER A 91 -15.25 -1.79 0.66
CA SER A 91 -15.26 -0.34 0.50
C SER A 91 -13.85 0.27 0.46
N THR A 92 -12.88 -0.33 1.16
CA THR A 92 -11.47 0.08 1.10
C THR A 92 -10.89 -0.19 -0.28
N ILE A 93 -11.10 -1.39 -0.82
CA ILE A 93 -10.63 -1.79 -2.15
C ILE A 93 -11.30 -0.94 -3.24
N SER A 94 -12.61 -0.71 -3.11
CA SER A 94 -13.36 0.14 -4.05
C SER A 94 -12.84 1.58 -4.08
N ARG A 95 -12.63 2.19 -2.90
CA ARG A 95 -12.11 3.57 -2.79
C ARG A 95 -10.69 3.67 -3.34
N GLU A 96 -9.85 2.68 -3.05
CA GLU A 96 -8.49 2.58 -3.56
C GLU A 96 -8.47 2.55 -5.09
N LEU A 97 -9.19 1.59 -5.68
CA LEU A 97 -9.29 1.43 -7.12
C LEU A 97 -9.90 2.65 -7.79
N LYS A 98 -10.96 3.25 -7.22
CA LYS A 98 -11.58 4.47 -7.76
C LYS A 98 -10.63 5.65 -7.76
N ARG A 99 -9.83 5.83 -6.69
CA ARG A 99 -8.90 6.95 -6.54
C ARG A 99 -7.69 6.84 -7.47
N HIS A 100 -7.24 5.62 -7.74
CA HIS A 100 -6.01 5.36 -8.49
C HIS A 100 -6.25 4.59 -9.80
N LYS A 101 -7.45 4.74 -10.38
CA LYS A 101 -7.76 4.24 -11.73
C LYS A 101 -7.14 5.17 -12.76
N TYR A 102 -6.22 4.64 -13.57
CA TYR A 102 -5.58 5.40 -14.64
C TYR A 102 -6.27 5.21 -15.99
N PHE A 103 -5.78 5.94 -16.99
CA PHE A 103 -6.16 5.81 -18.40
C PHE A 103 -6.13 4.34 -18.83
N ARG A 104 -7.18 3.89 -19.54
CA ARG A 104 -7.47 2.48 -19.88
C ARG A 104 -7.80 1.55 -18.72
N GLY A 105 -8.12 2.08 -17.53
CA GLY A 105 -8.62 1.31 -16.40
C GLY A 105 -7.56 0.53 -15.63
N GLN A 106 -6.27 0.74 -15.92
CA GLN A 106 -5.18 0.08 -15.23
C GLN A 106 -4.98 0.68 -13.84
N TYR A 107 -4.76 -0.17 -12.84
CA TYR A 107 -4.40 0.23 -11.49
C TYR A 107 -2.88 0.05 -11.28
N LYS A 108 -2.20 1.10 -10.80
CA LYS A 108 -0.73 1.13 -10.62
C LYS A 108 -0.36 1.23 -9.13
N PRO A 109 0.06 0.13 -8.47
CA PRO A 109 0.23 0.08 -7.02
C PRO A 109 1.35 0.98 -6.50
N HIS A 110 2.52 1.00 -7.16
CA HIS A 110 3.63 1.86 -6.76
C HIS A 110 3.32 3.36 -6.87
N GLN A 111 2.50 3.75 -7.83
CA GLN A 111 2.08 5.15 -7.95
C GLN A 111 1.11 5.52 -6.83
N ALA A 112 0.14 4.65 -6.54
CA ALA A 112 -0.77 4.83 -5.42
C ALA A 112 -0.02 4.94 -4.08
N GLU A 113 1.02 4.13 -3.87
CA GLU A 113 1.91 4.22 -2.71
C GLU A 113 2.69 5.54 -2.68
N ARG A 114 3.26 5.99 -3.82
CA ARG A 114 3.91 7.31 -3.91
C ARG A 114 2.96 8.44 -3.53
N ASP A 115 1.73 8.39 -4.01
CA ASP A 115 0.71 9.41 -3.73
C ASP A 115 0.25 9.38 -2.27
N ALA A 116 0.09 8.18 -1.69
CA ALA A 116 -0.19 7.99 -0.27
C ALA A 116 0.94 8.56 0.61
N ARG A 117 2.21 8.28 0.29
CA ARG A 117 3.37 8.85 0.99
C ARG A 117 3.42 10.38 0.87
N LYS A 118 3.12 10.94 -0.30
CA LYS A 118 3.02 12.40 -0.48
C LYS A 118 1.90 13.01 0.36
N ALA A 119 0.73 12.38 0.40
CA ALA A 119 -0.40 12.84 1.21
C ALA A 119 -0.11 12.76 2.72
N ALA A 120 0.58 11.71 3.16
CA ALA A 120 0.99 11.52 4.56
C ALA A 120 1.97 12.62 5.03
N LYS A 121 2.84 13.12 4.15
CA LYS A 121 3.78 14.21 4.47
C LYS A 121 3.09 15.53 4.85
N ARG A 122 1.83 15.73 4.43
CA ARG A 122 0.96 16.88 4.75
C ARG A 122 1.71 18.17 5.11
N PRO A 123 2.52 18.76 4.20
CA PRO A 123 3.24 19.99 4.50
C PRO A 123 2.20 21.08 4.77
N LYS A 124 2.20 21.64 5.98
CA LYS A 124 1.43 22.86 6.26
C LYS A 124 1.98 23.94 5.34
N LYS A 125 1.12 24.67 4.63
CA LYS A 125 1.57 25.88 3.90
C LYS A 125 2.41 26.71 4.84
N GLY A 126 3.66 26.97 4.49
CA GLY A 126 4.52 27.84 5.30
C GLY A 126 3.82 29.20 5.42
N LYS A 127 3.84 29.82 6.61
CA LYS A 127 3.20 31.12 6.84
C LYS A 127 3.64 32.20 5.82
N LEU A 128 4.80 32.02 5.19
CA LEU A 128 5.36 32.88 4.14
C LEU A 128 4.59 32.85 2.80
N GLU A 129 3.87 31.76 2.49
CA GLU A 129 3.07 31.65 1.26
C GLU A 129 1.64 32.20 1.45
N VAL A 130 1.18 32.30 2.69
CA VAL A 130 -0.19 32.74 3.04
C VAL A 130 -0.22 34.25 3.37
N THR A 131 0.93 34.88 3.63
CA THR A 131 1.01 36.29 4.03
C THR A 131 2.04 37.04 3.17
N PRO A 132 1.63 37.75 2.10
CA PRO A 132 2.53 38.51 1.22
C PRO A 132 3.36 39.58 1.94
N LEU A 133 2.91 40.05 3.10
CA LEU A 133 3.56 41.12 3.89
C LEU A 133 4.87 40.70 4.58
N LEU A 134 5.21 39.41 4.63
CA LEU A 134 6.47 38.93 5.23
C LEU A 134 7.63 38.88 4.23
N ARG A 135 7.41 39.16 2.94
CA ARG A 135 8.48 39.09 1.92
C ARG A 135 9.43 40.30 1.95
N VAL A 136 9.04 41.38 2.63
CA VAL A 136 9.75 42.68 2.58
C VAL A 136 10.60 42.95 3.83
N GLY A 137 10.72 42.00 4.77
CA GLY A 137 11.32 42.27 6.07
C GLY A 137 12.30 41.21 6.58
N CYS A 138 13.23 40.71 5.74
CA CYS A 138 14.38 39.95 6.25
C CYS A 138 15.67 40.35 5.52
N LYS A 139 16.01 41.63 5.62
CA LYS A 139 17.40 42.07 5.66
C LYS A 139 17.55 42.71 7.02
N ARG A 140 18.55 42.28 7.80
CA ARG A 140 18.92 42.76 9.15
C ARG A 140 18.41 41.92 10.32
N CYS A 141 19.10 40.81 10.56
CA CYS A 141 19.56 40.45 11.91
C CYS A 141 20.69 39.42 11.79
N SER A 142 21.81 39.84 11.19
CA SER A 142 23.12 39.23 11.42
C SER A 142 23.92 40.21 12.26
N THR A 143 23.84 40.07 13.58
CA THR A 143 24.85 40.50 14.55
C THR A 143 24.35 40.05 15.92
N TRP A 144 24.67 38.80 16.25
CA TRP A 144 24.76 38.40 17.63
C TRP A 144 25.99 39.08 18.22
N THR A 145 25.79 40.15 19.01
CA THR A 145 26.86 40.69 19.87
C THR A 145 26.28 41.33 21.12
N THR A 146 26.54 40.65 22.24
CA THR A 146 26.78 41.13 23.60
C THR A 146 25.74 42.03 24.29
N ARG A 147 25.07 41.46 25.29
CA ARG A 147 24.25 42.14 26.30
C ARG A 147 25.16 42.75 27.37
N PRO A 148 25.17 44.08 27.62
CA PRO A 148 25.86 44.65 28.76
C PRO A 148 25.02 44.55 30.05
N SER A 149 25.75 44.51 31.15
CA SER A 149 25.34 44.28 32.53
C SER A 149 24.36 45.32 33.08
N ARG A 150 23.54 44.91 34.07
CA ARG A 150 22.87 45.83 34.99
C ARG A 150 23.24 45.45 36.42
N SER A 151 24.05 46.32 37.02
CA SER A 151 24.23 46.41 38.46
C SER A 151 22.90 46.71 39.16
N ARG A 152 22.68 46.11 40.33
CA ARG A 152 21.71 46.60 41.32
C ARG A 152 22.45 46.89 42.61
N ARG A 153 22.43 48.18 43.00
CA ARG A 153 22.60 48.62 44.39
C ARG A 153 21.31 48.30 45.13
N HIS A 154 21.42 47.78 46.35
CA HIS A 154 21.01 48.44 47.59
C HIS A 154 21.60 47.67 48.76
#